data_AF-A0AAN6GWL0-F1
#
_entry.id   AF-A0AAN6GWL0-F1
#
_cell.length_a   1.000
_cell.length_b   1.000
_cell.length_c   1.000
_cell.angle_alpha   90.00
_cell.angle_beta   90.00
_cell.angle_gamma   90.00
#
_symmetry.space_group_name_H-M   'P 1'
#
loop_
_entity.id
_entity.type
_entity.pdbx_description
1 polymer ?
#
loop_
_entity_poly.entity_id
_entity_poly.type
_entity_poly.pdbx_seq_one_letter_code
_entity_poly.pdbx_strand_id
1 'polypeptide(L)'
;MTAALGQTVSAKAEEVLTSIITNPLNLVLLLFILYAVHPHFFPPSIASLTPTLAKARGLPPYGPPLTPSSSSKQQQSQSSSGPLPYSHLPRAHPETVVWTRFTPRTLAVHDGSGGSKSKILLAINGRVFDVTKGRNFYGPEGPYGNFAGRDASRGMAKQSFDLEMLTPLDQPIDKLEDLTSAELNNMREWIGHFSAKYPQVGVLVEEGDE
;
A
#
# COMPACT_ATOMS: atom_id res chain seq x y z
N MET A 1 28.93 -31.95 10.03
CA MET A 1 29.11 -32.39 8.63
C MET A 1 28.06 -31.81 7.66
N THR A 2 27.16 -30.91 8.09
CA THR A 2 26.08 -30.34 7.26
C THR A 2 26.43 -29.03 6.53
N ALA A 3 27.51 -28.33 6.90
CA ALA A 3 27.88 -27.04 6.29
C ALA A 3 28.51 -27.15 4.88
N ALA A 4 29.11 -28.29 4.54
CA ALA A 4 29.79 -28.47 3.25
C ALA A 4 28.84 -28.70 2.07
N LEU A 5 27.61 -29.19 2.33
CA LEU A 5 26.61 -29.43 1.29
C LEU A 5 25.89 -28.14 0.85
N GLY A 6 25.73 -27.14 1.72
CA GLY A 6 25.04 -25.88 1.38
C GLY A 6 25.84 -24.98 0.42
N GLN A 7 27.15 -24.88 0.61
CA GLN A 7 28.02 -24.08 -0.26
C GLN A 7 28.15 -24.65 -1.68
N THR A 8 28.10 -25.98 -1.82
CA THR A 8 28.19 -26.64 -3.14
C THR A 8 26.90 -26.53 -3.96
N VAL A 9 25.74 -26.39 -3.32
CA VAL A 9 24.46 -26.17 -4.01
C VAL A 9 24.35 -24.73 -4.52
N SER A 10 24.77 -23.75 -3.71
CA SER A 10 24.77 -22.34 -4.10
C SER A 10 25.72 -22.06 -5.27
N ALA A 11 26.94 -22.62 -5.25
CA ALA A 11 27.89 -22.47 -6.36
C ALA A 11 27.36 -23.08 -7.68
N LYS A 12 26.70 -24.24 -7.61
CA LYS A 12 26.06 -24.86 -8.77
C LYS A 12 24.87 -24.07 -9.30
N ALA A 13 24.13 -23.39 -8.43
CA ALA A 13 23.02 -22.52 -8.85
C ALA A 13 23.54 -21.29 -9.63
N GLU A 14 24.61 -20.66 -9.15
CA GLU A 14 25.26 -19.53 -9.83
C GLU A 14 25.87 -19.93 -11.18
N GLU A 15 26.49 -21.10 -11.28
CA GLU A 15 26.99 -21.65 -12.56
C GLU A 15 25.86 -21.94 -13.56
N VAL A 16 24.73 -22.46 -13.07
CA VAL A 16 23.55 -22.71 -13.92
C VAL A 16 22.94 -21.39 -14.39
N LEU A 17 22.79 -20.40 -13.50
CA LEU A 17 22.24 -19.08 -13.83
C LEU A 17 23.14 -18.33 -14.83
N THR A 18 24.45 -18.33 -14.62
CA THR A 18 25.40 -17.72 -15.55
C THR A 18 25.38 -18.41 -16.92
N SER A 19 25.25 -19.74 -16.98
CA SER A 19 25.12 -20.48 -18.25
C SER A 19 23.79 -20.20 -18.99
N ILE A 20 22.70 -19.94 -18.25
CA ILE A 20 21.40 -19.56 -18.80
C ILE A 20 21.46 -18.14 -19.40
N ILE A 21 22.13 -17.20 -18.74
CA ILE A 21 22.17 -15.78 -19.14
C ILE A 21 23.19 -15.54 -20.27
N THR A 22 24.29 -16.29 -20.31
CA THR A 22 25.36 -16.10 -21.30
C THR A 22 24.96 -16.60 -22.69
N ASN A 23 24.00 -17.53 -22.78
CA ASN A 23 23.54 -18.07 -24.05
C ASN A 23 22.38 -17.22 -24.62
N PRO A 24 22.57 -16.56 -25.79
CA PRO A 24 21.55 -15.69 -26.37
C PRO A 24 20.27 -16.44 -26.73
N LEU A 25 20.36 -17.74 -27.02
CA LEU A 25 19.20 -18.58 -27.35
C LEU A 25 18.35 -18.87 -26.09
N ASN A 26 18.98 -19.03 -24.92
CA ASN A 26 18.26 -19.18 -23.65
C ASN A 26 17.55 -17.89 -23.22
N LEU A 27 18.14 -16.71 -23.49
CA LEU A 27 17.46 -15.44 -23.24
C LEU A 27 16.20 -15.29 -24.11
N VAL A 28 16.26 -15.66 -25.38
CA VAL A 28 15.10 -15.63 -26.28
C VAL A 28 14.02 -16.62 -25.82
N LEU A 29 14.40 -17.82 -25.40
CA LEU A 29 13.47 -18.81 -24.84
C LEU A 29 12.84 -18.32 -23.53
N LEU A 30 13.61 -17.68 -22.64
CA LEU A 30 13.10 -17.11 -21.39
C LEU A 30 12.09 -15.99 -21.66
N LEU A 31 12.39 -15.09 -22.60
CA LEU A 31 11.45 -14.04 -23.03
C LEU A 31 10.17 -14.62 -23.65
N PHE A 32 10.29 -15.71 -24.44
CA PHE A 32 9.13 -16.40 -25.01
C PHE A 32 8.26 -17.06 -23.95
N ILE A 33 8.88 -17.71 -22.94
CA ILE A 33 8.16 -18.31 -21.81
C ILE A 33 7.46 -17.22 -20.99
N LEU A 34 8.14 -16.10 -20.70
CA LEU A 34 7.51 -14.97 -20.01
C LEU A 34 6.35 -14.39 -20.83
N TYR A 35 6.50 -14.24 -22.14
CA TYR A 35 5.44 -13.77 -23.04
C TYR A 35 4.23 -14.71 -23.08
N ALA A 36 4.46 -16.02 -23.08
CA ALA A 36 3.40 -17.02 -23.10
C ALA A 36 2.62 -17.11 -21.78
N VAL A 37 3.29 -16.85 -20.65
CA VAL A 37 2.68 -16.92 -19.30
C VAL A 37 2.08 -15.59 -18.85
N HIS A 38 2.58 -14.46 -19.37
CA HIS A 38 2.07 -13.11 -19.10
C HIS A 38 0.54 -12.94 -19.24
N PRO A 39 -0.15 -13.44 -20.31
CA PRO A 39 -1.59 -13.30 -20.44
C PRO A 39 -2.41 -14.14 -19.44
N HIS A 40 -1.80 -15.11 -18.77
CA HIS A 40 -2.47 -15.88 -17.72
C HIS A 40 -2.47 -15.20 -16.35
N PHE A 41 -1.50 -14.32 -16.09
CA PHE A 41 -1.43 -13.55 -14.84
C PHE A 41 -1.98 -12.13 -14.97
N PHE A 42 -2.04 -11.60 -16.19
CA PHE A 42 -2.62 -10.29 -16.47
C PHE A 42 -3.58 -10.41 -17.67
N PRO A 43 -4.91 -10.42 -17.46
CA PRO A 43 -5.86 -10.44 -18.55
C PRO A 43 -5.72 -9.17 -19.41
N PRO A 44 -5.85 -9.27 -20.75
CA PRO A 44 -5.75 -8.11 -21.62
C PRO A 44 -6.92 -7.16 -21.38
N SER A 45 -6.58 -5.92 -21.01
CA SER A 45 -7.37 -4.69 -21.12
C SER A 45 -8.70 -4.62 -20.33
N ILE A 46 -8.69 -3.73 -19.33
CA ILE A 46 -9.81 -3.25 -18.52
C ILE A 46 -10.80 -2.39 -19.36
N ALA A 47 -10.66 -2.34 -20.69
CA ALA A 47 -11.50 -1.53 -21.58
C ALA A 47 -12.97 -1.98 -21.66
N SER A 48 -13.30 -3.18 -21.16
CA SER A 48 -14.69 -3.66 -21.13
C SER A 48 -15.48 -3.24 -19.88
N LEU A 49 -14.83 -2.58 -18.90
CA LEU A 49 -15.41 -2.28 -17.58
C LEU A 49 -15.78 -0.81 -17.36
N THR A 50 -15.63 0.06 -18.34
CA THR A 50 -16.23 1.40 -18.26
C THR A 50 -17.66 1.35 -18.79
N PRO A 51 -18.71 1.35 -17.94
CA PRO A 51 -20.03 1.70 -18.44
C PRO A 51 -19.94 3.11 -19.03
N THR A 52 -20.42 3.30 -20.25
CA THR A 52 -20.51 4.64 -20.83
C THR A 52 -21.36 5.53 -19.89
N LEU A 53 -21.00 6.82 -19.78
CA LEU A 53 -21.64 7.78 -18.88
C LEU A 53 -23.18 7.84 -19.02
N ALA A 54 -23.70 7.47 -20.20
CA ALA A 54 -25.13 7.34 -20.49
C ALA A 54 -25.80 6.16 -19.77
N LYS A 55 -25.10 5.03 -19.58
CA LYS A 55 -25.62 3.84 -18.89
C LYS A 55 -25.54 3.98 -17.36
N ALA A 56 -24.49 4.64 -16.85
CA ALA A 56 -24.33 4.91 -15.42
C ALA A 56 -25.34 5.92 -14.85
N ARG A 57 -25.92 6.77 -15.71
CA ARG A 57 -26.93 7.79 -15.31
C ARG A 57 -28.39 7.31 -15.40
N GLY A 58 -28.67 6.08 -15.81
CA GLY A 58 -30.04 5.53 -15.82
C GLY A 58 -31.06 6.33 -16.64
N LEU A 59 -30.62 7.09 -17.64
CA LEU A 59 -31.51 7.90 -18.47
C LEU A 59 -32.12 7.05 -19.59
N PRO A 60 -33.45 7.06 -19.80
CA PRO A 60 -34.09 6.40 -20.94
C PRO A 60 -33.65 7.05 -22.27
N PRO A 61 -33.64 6.31 -23.39
CA PRO A 61 -33.08 6.77 -24.67
C PRO A 61 -33.88 7.85 -25.41
N TYR A 62 -34.92 8.41 -24.79
CA TYR A 62 -35.72 9.48 -25.37
C TYR A 62 -35.69 10.68 -24.42
N GLY A 63 -35.07 11.77 -24.87
CA GLY A 63 -35.19 13.06 -24.19
C GLY A 63 -36.67 13.46 -24.07
N PRO A 64 -37.03 14.31 -23.08
CA PRO A 64 -38.40 14.73 -22.91
C PRO A 64 -38.89 15.46 -24.18
N PRO A 65 -40.09 15.15 -24.70
CA PRO A 65 -40.65 15.92 -25.79
C PRO A 65 -40.88 17.35 -25.30
N LEU A 66 -40.39 18.31 -26.06
CA LEU A 66 -40.81 19.70 -25.93
C LEU A 66 -42.26 19.77 -26.41
N THR A 67 -43.22 19.82 -25.50
CA THR A 67 -44.58 20.29 -25.80
C THR A 67 -45.05 21.33 -24.80
N PRO A 68 -45.74 22.38 -25.28
CA PRO A 68 -46.12 23.52 -24.47
C PRO A 68 -47.49 23.32 -23.81
N SER A 69 -47.61 23.92 -22.63
CA SER A 69 -48.82 24.53 -22.07
C SER A 69 -50.03 23.66 -21.67
N SER A 70 -50.60 24.13 -20.56
CA SER A 70 -51.99 23.98 -20.08
C SER A 70 -52.38 22.65 -19.42
N SER A 71 -52.58 22.70 -18.10
CA SER A 71 -53.88 22.45 -17.46
C SER A 71 -53.74 22.65 -15.95
N SER A 72 -54.57 23.54 -15.44
CA SER A 72 -54.75 23.90 -14.05
C SER A 72 -55.38 22.76 -13.22
N LYS A 73 -54.89 22.54 -12.01
CA LYS A 73 -55.77 22.28 -10.84
C LYS A 73 -55.03 22.34 -9.50
N GLN A 74 -55.58 23.23 -8.66
CA GLN A 74 -55.76 23.09 -7.22
C GLN A 74 -54.54 23.15 -6.29
N GLN A 75 -54.39 24.37 -5.77
CA GLN A 75 -53.94 24.75 -4.43
C GLN A 75 -54.24 23.69 -3.36
N GLN A 76 -53.18 23.16 -2.74
CA GLN A 76 -53.20 22.68 -1.37
C GLN A 76 -51.94 23.16 -0.67
N SER A 77 -52.11 24.17 0.17
CA SER A 77 -51.18 24.58 1.20
C SER A 77 -51.01 23.43 2.19
N GLN A 78 -49.90 22.70 2.10
CA GLN A 78 -49.48 21.76 3.13
C GLN A 78 -48.15 22.23 3.71
N SER A 79 -48.22 22.50 5.01
CA SER A 79 -47.15 22.83 5.94
C SER A 79 -45.88 22.02 5.69
N SER A 80 -44.76 22.72 5.55
CA SER A 80 -43.41 22.19 5.51
C SER A 80 -43.05 21.54 6.86
N SER A 81 -43.33 20.25 7.01
CA SER A 81 -42.83 19.43 8.12
C SER A 81 -42.30 18.07 7.64
N GLY A 82 -41.69 18.03 6.46
CA GLY A 82 -40.90 16.88 6.02
C GLY A 82 -39.49 16.94 6.60
N PRO A 83 -38.85 15.80 6.95
CA PRO A 83 -37.44 15.80 7.30
C PRO A 83 -36.65 16.37 6.13
N LEU A 84 -35.76 17.32 6.40
CA LEU A 84 -34.91 17.88 5.36
C LEU A 84 -34.20 16.72 4.62
N PRO A 85 -34.19 16.69 3.28
CA PRO A 85 -33.61 15.60 2.49
C PRO A 85 -32.10 15.39 2.70
N TYR A 86 -31.47 16.25 3.52
CA TYR A 86 -30.05 16.20 3.89
C TYR A 86 -29.80 15.72 5.33
N SER A 87 -30.82 15.33 6.09
CA SER A 87 -30.68 14.84 7.47
C SER A 87 -30.43 13.33 7.58
N HIS A 88 -29.54 12.79 6.75
CA HIS A 88 -29.00 11.44 6.97
C HIS A 88 -27.58 11.58 7.52
N LEU A 89 -27.46 11.69 8.85
CA LEU A 89 -26.16 11.51 9.49
C LEU A 89 -25.69 10.07 9.21
N PRO A 90 -24.46 9.86 8.72
CA PRO A 90 -23.87 8.54 8.64
C PRO A 90 -23.91 7.85 10.01
N ARG A 91 -24.16 6.53 10.05
CA ARG A 91 -24.17 5.76 11.32
C ARG A 91 -22.87 5.87 12.11
N ALA A 92 -21.76 6.10 11.40
CA ALA A 92 -20.45 6.32 11.98
C ALA A 92 -19.68 7.30 11.10
N HIS A 93 -18.92 8.18 11.74
CA HIS A 93 -17.89 8.96 11.06
C HIS A 93 -16.72 8.03 10.69
N PRO A 94 -16.03 8.29 9.57
CA PRO A 94 -14.80 7.55 9.25
C PRO A 94 -13.79 7.72 10.39
N GLU A 95 -12.95 6.70 10.62
CA GLU A 95 -11.89 6.78 11.63
C GLU A 95 -11.02 8.02 11.36
N THR A 96 -10.97 8.91 12.34
CA THR A 96 -10.11 10.09 12.27
C THR A 96 -8.71 9.67 12.68
N VAL A 97 -7.75 9.87 11.77
CA VAL A 97 -6.34 9.68 12.08
C VAL A 97 -5.89 10.85 12.95
N VAL A 98 -5.57 10.57 14.21
CA VAL A 98 -4.93 11.53 15.10
C VAL A 98 -3.44 11.55 14.79
N TRP A 99 -2.88 12.73 14.61
CA TRP A 99 -1.44 12.89 14.46
C TRP A 99 -0.74 12.62 15.79
N THR A 100 0.14 11.63 15.83
CA THR A 100 0.77 11.16 17.07
C THR A 100 2.29 11.10 16.93
N ARG A 101 2.99 11.41 18.02
CA ARG A 101 4.43 11.15 18.15
C ARG A 101 4.62 9.72 18.63
N PHE A 102 5.43 8.96 17.91
CA PHE A 102 5.71 7.56 18.23
C PHE A 102 7.17 7.43 18.61
N THR A 103 7.44 6.71 19.67
CA THR A 103 8.75 6.15 20.01
C THR A 103 8.93 4.76 19.40
N PRO A 104 10.16 4.26 19.25
CA PRO A 104 10.39 2.88 18.79
C PRO A 104 9.55 1.85 19.56
N ARG A 105 9.42 1.98 20.89
CA ARG A 105 8.61 1.06 21.70
C ARG A 105 7.11 1.20 21.47
N THR A 106 6.58 2.41 21.38
CA THR A 106 5.14 2.61 21.13
C THR A 106 4.76 2.20 19.71
N LEU A 107 5.65 2.41 18.73
CA LEU A 107 5.48 1.94 17.37
C LEU A 107 5.47 0.40 17.30
N ALA A 108 6.31 -0.27 18.10
CA ALA A 108 6.43 -1.73 18.13
C ALA A 108 5.15 -2.47 18.49
N VAL A 109 4.26 -1.84 19.26
CA VAL A 109 2.95 -2.40 19.63
C VAL A 109 2.03 -2.54 18.41
N HIS A 110 2.30 -1.80 17.34
CA HIS A 110 1.50 -1.75 16.12
C HIS A 110 2.09 -2.63 15.00
N ASP A 111 2.41 -3.88 15.32
CA ASP A 111 2.95 -4.89 14.40
C ASP A 111 1.87 -5.70 13.64
N GLY A 112 0.59 -5.52 14.00
CA GLY A 112 -0.51 -6.27 13.41
C GLY A 112 -0.79 -7.64 14.00
N SER A 113 -0.08 -8.04 15.06
CA SER A 113 -0.26 -9.34 15.74
C SER A 113 -1.62 -9.48 16.44
N GLY A 114 -2.23 -8.37 16.86
CA GLY A 114 -3.54 -8.33 17.54
C GLY A 114 -4.77 -8.65 16.66
N GLY A 115 -4.59 -9.38 15.56
CA GLY A 115 -5.68 -9.79 14.66
C GLY A 115 -6.24 -8.66 13.78
N SER A 116 -7.45 -8.83 13.24
CA SER A 116 -8.02 -7.96 12.19
C SER A 116 -8.27 -6.50 12.60
N LYS A 117 -8.40 -6.21 13.90
CA LYS A 117 -8.62 -4.86 14.42
C LYS A 117 -7.33 -4.12 14.79
N SER A 118 -6.20 -4.81 14.82
CA SER A 118 -4.92 -4.17 15.12
C SER A 118 -4.50 -3.24 13.98
N LYS A 119 -3.82 -2.14 14.30
CA LYS A 119 -3.19 -1.28 13.29
C LYS A 119 -1.79 -1.80 13.00
N ILE A 120 -1.36 -1.64 11.77
CA ILE A 120 0.01 -1.92 11.33
C ILE A 120 0.63 -0.60 10.95
N LEU A 121 1.60 -0.16 11.74
CA LEU A 121 2.34 1.07 11.51
C LEU A 121 3.78 0.75 11.13
N LEU A 122 4.41 1.59 10.32
CA LEU A 122 5.85 1.54 10.10
C LEU A 122 6.41 2.95 9.91
N ALA A 123 7.68 3.13 10.21
CA ALA A 123 8.37 4.39 10.03
C ALA A 123 9.33 4.35 8.84
N ILE A 124 9.39 5.45 8.09
CA ILE A 124 10.40 5.68 7.05
C ILE A 124 10.87 7.13 7.15
N ASN A 125 12.17 7.30 7.39
CA ASN A 125 12.87 8.57 7.59
C ASN A 125 12.15 9.48 8.61
N GLY A 126 11.82 8.92 9.77
CA GLY A 126 11.11 9.63 10.84
C GLY A 126 9.61 9.87 10.59
N ARG A 127 9.03 9.41 9.47
CA ARG A 127 7.60 9.55 9.16
C ARG A 127 6.88 8.25 9.40
N VAL A 128 5.79 8.28 10.17
CA VAL A 128 5.01 7.08 10.50
C VAL A 128 3.80 6.96 9.58
N PHE A 129 3.67 5.82 8.90
CA PHE A 129 2.60 5.51 7.96
C PHE A 129 1.70 4.40 8.49
N ASP A 130 0.38 4.55 8.30
CA ASP A 130 -0.58 3.48 8.58
C ASP A 130 -0.75 2.59 7.35
N VAL A 131 -0.15 1.40 7.45
CA VAL A 131 -0.14 0.38 6.40
C VAL A 131 -1.14 -0.75 6.67
N THR A 132 -2.10 -0.54 7.56
CA THR A 132 -3.12 -1.53 7.93
C THR A 132 -3.91 -2.02 6.71
N LYS A 133 -4.15 -1.15 5.71
CA LYS A 133 -4.78 -1.54 4.42
C LYS A 133 -3.96 -2.58 3.64
N GLY A 134 -2.65 -2.63 3.87
CA GLY A 134 -1.71 -3.58 3.28
C GLY A 134 -1.41 -4.79 4.15
N ARG A 135 -2.31 -5.20 5.05
CA ARG A 135 -2.10 -6.32 6.00
C ARG A 135 -1.61 -7.63 5.35
N ASN A 136 -1.97 -7.92 4.10
CA ASN A 136 -1.46 -9.12 3.41
C ASN A 136 0.06 -9.06 3.16
N PHE A 137 0.65 -7.87 3.17
CA PHE A 137 2.07 -7.63 2.92
C PHE A 137 2.85 -7.38 4.22
N TYR A 138 2.30 -6.54 5.10
CA TYR A 138 2.96 -6.09 6.33
C TYR A 138 2.42 -6.77 7.60
N GLY A 139 1.44 -7.66 7.47
CA GLY A 139 0.97 -8.45 8.61
C GLY A 139 2.00 -9.50 9.05
N PRO A 140 1.74 -10.21 10.15
CA PRO A 140 2.66 -11.21 10.71
C PRO A 140 3.03 -12.33 9.72
N GLU A 141 2.11 -12.70 8.82
CA GLU A 141 2.32 -13.72 7.79
C GLU A 141 2.73 -13.14 6.42
N GLY A 142 2.92 -11.82 6.35
CA GLY A 142 3.25 -11.12 5.12
C GLY A 142 4.75 -11.16 4.83
N PRO A 143 5.16 -11.09 3.54
CA PRO A 143 6.58 -11.08 3.16
C PRO A 143 7.37 -9.88 3.72
N TYR A 144 6.68 -8.82 4.13
CA TYR A 144 7.26 -7.59 4.68
C TYR A 144 6.84 -7.36 6.14
N GLY A 145 6.38 -8.40 6.83
CA GLY A 145 5.97 -8.33 8.25
C GLY A 145 7.10 -7.87 9.18
N ASN A 146 8.35 -8.05 8.77
CA ASN A 146 9.57 -7.66 9.48
C ASN A 146 9.60 -6.15 9.77
N PHE A 147 8.98 -5.34 8.91
CA PHE A 147 8.92 -3.87 9.05
C PHE A 147 7.74 -3.39 9.88
N ALA A 148 6.83 -4.29 10.26
CA ALA A 148 5.66 -3.95 11.05
C ALA A 148 6.09 -3.49 12.45
N GLY A 149 5.63 -2.31 12.85
CA GLY A 149 5.98 -1.69 14.12
C GLY A 149 7.46 -1.32 14.25
N ARG A 150 8.18 -1.10 13.15
CA ARG A 150 9.62 -0.80 13.15
C ARG A 150 9.96 0.39 12.26
N ASP A 151 11.18 0.89 12.44
CA ASP A 151 11.81 1.79 11.49
C ASP A 151 12.38 1.00 10.31
N ALA A 152 11.81 1.21 9.13
CA ALA A 152 12.19 0.54 7.89
C ALA A 152 13.17 1.38 7.04
N SER A 153 13.62 2.54 7.53
CA SER A 153 14.41 3.51 6.75
C SER A 153 15.64 2.89 6.08
N ARG A 154 16.47 2.17 6.85
CA ARG A 154 17.68 1.53 6.34
C ARG A 154 17.37 0.40 5.36
N GLY A 155 16.36 -0.42 5.66
CA GLY A 155 15.89 -1.47 4.75
C GLY A 155 15.43 -0.91 3.39
N MET A 156 14.70 0.21 3.40
CA MET A 156 14.25 0.89 2.17
C MET A 156 15.41 1.52 1.40
N ALA A 157 16.37 2.13 2.11
CA ALA A 157 17.53 2.75 1.48
C ALA A 157 18.43 1.73 0.77
N LYS A 158 18.70 0.60 1.45
CA LYS A 158 19.57 -0.48 0.94
C LYS A 158 18.81 -1.52 0.11
N GLN A 159 17.49 -1.35 -0.03
CA GLN A 159 16.59 -2.28 -0.72
C GLN A 159 16.70 -3.72 -0.21
N SER A 160 16.89 -3.88 1.10
CA SER A 160 17.02 -5.17 1.77
C SER A 160 15.90 -5.38 2.79
N PHE A 161 15.45 -6.63 2.90
CA PHE A 161 14.44 -7.09 3.86
C PHE A 161 15.06 -7.84 5.03
N ASP A 162 16.39 -7.86 5.12
CA ASP A 162 17.11 -8.61 6.14
C ASP A 162 16.84 -8.02 7.53
N LEU A 163 16.70 -8.90 8.52
CA LEU A 163 16.43 -8.51 9.91
C LEU A 163 17.57 -7.68 10.50
N GLU A 164 18.79 -7.86 10.01
CA GLU A 164 19.97 -7.09 10.43
C GLU A 164 19.90 -5.60 10.04
N MET A 165 19.06 -5.25 9.06
CA MET A 165 18.86 -3.87 8.63
C MET A 165 17.81 -3.13 9.47
N LEU A 166 17.13 -3.83 10.38
CA LEU A 166 16.17 -3.22 11.30
C LEU A 166 16.89 -2.60 12.49
N THR A 167 16.50 -1.38 12.84
CA THR A 167 17.01 -0.72 14.05
C THR A 167 16.53 -1.49 15.29
N PRO A 168 17.43 -1.90 16.20
CA PRO A 168 17.03 -2.52 17.46
C PRO A 168 16.17 -1.58 18.30
N LEU A 169 15.14 -2.11 18.97
CA LEU A 169 14.23 -1.32 19.80
C LEU A 169 14.89 -0.66 21.02
N ASP A 170 15.99 -1.25 21.50
CA ASP A 170 16.70 -0.77 22.69
C ASP A 170 17.82 0.24 22.35
N GLN A 171 17.99 0.56 21.07
CA GLN A 171 19.00 1.50 20.57
C GLN A 171 18.34 2.81 20.12
N PRO A 172 19.08 3.93 20.10
CA PRO A 172 18.59 5.18 19.54
C PRO A 172 18.20 5.01 18.07
N ILE A 173 17.37 5.93 17.58
CA ILE A 173 16.95 5.92 16.18
C ILE A 173 18.18 6.02 15.27
N ASP A 174 18.13 5.25 14.20
CA ASP A 174 19.20 5.24 13.22
C ASP A 174 19.25 6.57 12.47
N LYS A 175 20.39 7.26 12.56
CA LYS A 175 20.59 8.56 11.91
C LYS A 175 20.89 8.46 10.42
N LEU A 176 21.19 7.24 9.92
CA LEU A 176 21.42 6.97 8.50
C LEU A 176 22.57 7.78 7.86
N GLU A 177 23.52 8.24 8.67
CA GLU A 177 24.65 9.09 8.24
C GLU A 177 25.65 8.34 7.33
N ASP A 178 25.62 7.01 7.36
CA ASP A 178 26.49 6.12 6.60
C ASP A 178 25.99 5.83 5.17
N LEU A 179 24.77 6.29 4.83
CA LEU A 179 24.17 6.03 3.52
C LEU A 179 24.76 6.90 2.42
N THR A 180 24.94 6.29 1.24
CA THR A 180 25.31 6.98 0.01
C THR A 180 24.15 7.82 -0.53
N SER A 181 24.45 8.80 -1.40
CA SER A 181 23.43 9.61 -2.06
C SER A 181 22.43 8.79 -2.89
N ALA A 182 22.87 7.68 -3.47
CA ALA A 182 22.02 6.76 -4.22
C ALA A 182 21.03 6.04 -3.29
N GLU A 183 21.49 5.49 -2.17
CA GLU A 183 20.64 4.83 -1.17
C GLU A 183 19.63 5.81 -0.55
N LEU A 184 20.05 7.06 -0.29
CA LEU A 184 19.14 8.12 0.16
C LEU A 184 18.08 8.47 -0.89
N ASN A 185 18.42 8.44 -2.18
CA ASN A 185 17.45 8.65 -3.25
C ASN A 185 16.45 7.50 -3.32
N ASN A 186 16.91 6.26 -3.23
CA ASN A 186 16.05 5.07 -3.18
C ASN A 186 15.03 5.17 -2.02
N MET A 187 15.50 5.54 -0.82
CA MET A 187 14.63 5.75 0.34
C MET A 187 13.59 6.84 0.07
N ARG A 188 13.97 7.94 -0.58
CA ARG A 188 13.07 9.05 -0.90
C ARG A 188 11.98 8.65 -1.89
N GLU A 189 12.33 7.86 -2.89
CA GLU A 189 11.35 7.30 -3.84
C GLU A 189 10.33 6.42 -3.11
N TRP A 190 10.80 5.56 -2.20
CA TRP A 190 9.91 4.78 -1.34
C TRP A 190 8.99 5.66 -0.50
N ILE A 191 9.50 6.73 0.13
CA ILE A 191 8.65 7.69 0.86
C ILE A 191 7.57 8.27 -0.05
N GLY A 192 7.89 8.59 -1.31
CA GLY A 192 6.91 9.04 -2.31
C GLY A 192 5.81 8.02 -2.58
N HIS A 193 6.19 6.76 -2.80
CA HIS A 193 5.23 5.66 -3.00
C HIS A 193 4.34 5.43 -1.79
N PHE A 194 4.92 5.46 -0.58
CA PHE A 194 4.17 5.29 0.66
C PHE A 194 3.21 6.46 0.90
N SER A 195 3.66 7.70 0.69
CA SER A 195 2.82 8.90 0.87
C SER A 195 1.63 8.93 -0.10
N ALA A 196 1.78 8.34 -1.29
CA ALA A 196 0.69 8.23 -2.25
C ALA A 196 -0.35 7.17 -1.88
N LYS A 197 0.06 6.09 -1.19
CA LYS A 197 -0.77 4.91 -0.93
C LYS A 197 -1.32 4.84 0.49
N TYR A 198 -0.56 5.33 1.47
CA TYR A 198 -0.83 5.20 2.89
C TYR A 198 -0.84 6.58 3.56
N PRO A 199 -1.79 6.83 4.48
CA PRO A 199 -1.81 8.08 5.22
C PRO A 199 -0.62 8.12 6.18
N GLN A 200 0.05 9.27 6.24
CA GLN A 200 0.98 9.57 7.32
C GLN A 200 0.17 9.88 8.58
N VAL A 201 0.47 9.18 9.67
CA VAL A 201 -0.26 9.28 10.94
C VAL A 201 0.58 9.92 12.05
N GLY A 202 1.85 10.20 11.79
CA GLY A 202 2.72 10.73 12.82
C GLY A 202 4.18 10.87 12.41
N VAL A 203 5.00 11.02 13.43
CA VAL A 203 6.47 11.08 13.35
C VAL A 203 7.09 10.15 14.38
N LEU A 204 8.24 9.58 14.02
CA LEU A 204 9.07 8.79 14.92
C LEU A 204 10.01 9.74 15.67
N VAL A 205 10.05 9.62 16.99
CA VAL A 205 10.84 10.45 17.90
C VAL A 205 11.64 9.55 18.84
N GLU A 206 12.75 10.06 19.35
CA GLU A 206 13.59 9.32 20.29
C GLU A 206 12.84 9.01 21.59
N GLU A 207 13.26 7.96 22.29
CA GLU A 207 12.72 7.60 23.60
C GLU A 207 12.92 8.77 24.58
N GLY A 208 11.83 9.36 25.06
CA GLY A 208 11.83 10.51 25.99
C GLY A 208 11.30 11.82 25.38
N ASP A 209 11.13 11.90 24.06
CA ASP A 209 10.60 13.08 23.36
C ASP A 209 9.12 12.88 22.92
N GLU A 210 8.37 12.05 23.65
CA GLU A 210 6.98 11.64 23.34
C GLU A 210 5.98 12.82 23.33
#